data_AF-A0A2T4Y7I1-F1
#
_entry.id   AF-A0A2T4Y7I1-F1
#
_cell.length_a   1.000
_cell.length_b   1.000
_cell.length_c   1.000
_cell.angle_alpha   90.00
_cell.angle_beta   90.00
_cell.angle_gamma   90.00
#
_symmetry.space_group_name_H-M   'P 1'
#
loop_
_entity.id
_entity.type
_entity.pdbx_description
1 polymer ?
#
loop_
_entity_poly.entity_id
_entity_poly.type
_entity_poly.pdbx_seq_one_letter_code
_entity_poly.pdbx_strand_id
1 'polypeptide(L)'
;MAADTDALERRIALLEARLGMLTALISATPSGALAITAPGGMSITAGGALAITAGGSLSVTAGSNVAVTAGSRVRLAGSQEIALDSRQCHLSATVALSLSSDQAVAIACSKELTIQVGKTLSVEAADAVSVKSGDANLVLKKDGTVTLKGRDVTLDAAGRLTAKSSRDLVLKGSKISQN
;
A
#
# COMPACT_ATOMS: atom_id res chain seq x y z
N MET A 1 17.52 -11.46 69.63
CA MET A 1 18.61 -11.57 68.64
C MET A 1 18.37 -12.75 67.70
N ALA A 2 18.29 -14.00 68.15
CA ALA A 2 18.00 -15.16 67.27
C ALA A 2 16.65 -15.07 66.51
N ALA A 3 15.57 -14.66 67.18
CA ALA A 3 14.25 -14.50 66.55
C ALA A 3 14.19 -13.41 65.47
N ASP A 4 15.04 -12.37 65.57
CA ASP A 4 15.14 -11.32 64.55
C ASP A 4 15.93 -11.82 63.33
N THR A 5 16.94 -12.66 63.54
CA THR A 5 17.75 -13.26 62.47
C THR A 5 16.92 -14.20 61.61
N ASP A 6 16.12 -15.10 62.21
CA ASP A 6 15.24 -16.02 61.47
C ASP A 6 14.18 -15.27 60.64
N ALA A 7 13.66 -14.17 61.18
CA ALA A 7 12.69 -13.32 60.48
C ALA A 7 13.33 -12.61 59.28
N LEU A 8 14.58 -12.17 59.41
CA LEU A 8 15.36 -11.57 58.33
C LEU A 8 15.67 -12.59 57.22
N GLU A 9 16.11 -13.79 57.58
CA GLU A 9 16.41 -14.86 56.62
C GLU A 9 15.19 -15.26 55.78
N ARG A 10 14.02 -15.42 56.41
CA ARG A 10 12.75 -15.68 55.69
C ARG A 10 12.39 -14.55 54.73
N ARG A 11 12.63 -13.30 55.13
CA ARG A 11 12.35 -12.13 54.30
C ARG A 11 13.31 -12.04 53.11
N ILE A 12 14.58 -12.37 53.31
CA ILE A 12 15.59 -12.43 52.24
C ILE A 12 15.20 -13.50 51.21
N ALA A 13 14.93 -14.73 51.64
CA ALA A 13 14.54 -15.81 50.73
C ALA A 13 13.29 -15.46 49.90
N LEU A 14 12.30 -14.79 50.51
CA LEU A 14 11.11 -14.32 49.79
C LEU A 14 11.44 -13.25 48.75
N LEU A 15 12.35 -12.31 49.07
CA LEU A 15 12.77 -11.27 48.14
C LEU A 15 13.59 -11.85 46.98
N GLU A 16 14.48 -12.79 47.25
CA GLU A 16 15.26 -13.50 46.23
C GLU A 16 14.35 -14.28 45.28
N ALA A 17 13.34 -14.98 45.81
CA ALA A 17 12.34 -15.65 44.98
C ALA A 17 11.58 -14.66 44.09
N ARG A 18 11.13 -13.51 44.64
CA ARG A 18 10.44 -12.46 43.87
C ARG A 18 11.35 -11.84 42.81
N LEU A 19 12.61 -11.60 43.14
CA LEU A 19 13.61 -11.09 42.19
C LEU A 19 13.87 -12.10 41.08
N GLY A 20 13.93 -13.40 41.40
CA GLY A 20 14.03 -14.48 40.42
C GLY A 20 12.86 -14.47 39.44
N MET A 21 11.62 -14.32 39.93
CA MET A 21 10.45 -14.20 39.06
C MET A 21 10.48 -12.92 38.20
N LEU A 22 10.90 -11.79 38.78
CA LEU A 22 10.97 -10.53 38.03
C LEU A 22 12.04 -10.57 36.94
N THR A 23 13.22 -11.11 37.25
CA THR A 23 14.33 -11.25 36.30
C THR A 23 14.04 -12.23 35.18
N ALA A 24 13.15 -13.21 35.41
CA ALA A 24 12.62 -14.08 34.36
C ALA A 24 11.69 -13.34 33.37
N LEU A 25 11.02 -12.26 33.81
CA LEU A 25 10.13 -11.45 32.96
C LEU A 25 10.86 -10.26 32.32
N ILE A 26 11.73 -9.59 33.07
CA ILE A 26 12.45 -8.38 32.66
C ILE A 26 13.93 -8.57 32.99
N SER A 27 14.79 -8.58 31.98
CA SER A 27 16.23 -8.66 32.16
C SER A 27 16.95 -7.50 31.48
N ALA A 28 17.92 -6.92 32.17
CA ALA A 28 18.83 -5.92 31.64
C ALA A 28 20.25 -6.46 31.74
N THR A 29 20.99 -6.47 30.64
CA THR A 29 22.40 -6.90 30.60
C THR A 29 23.34 -5.73 30.88
N PRO A 30 24.57 -5.96 31.38
CA PRO A 30 25.57 -4.90 31.54
C PRO A 30 25.92 -4.18 30.24
N SER A 31 25.74 -4.85 29.09
CA SER A 31 25.87 -4.27 27.76
C SER A 31 24.69 -3.37 27.34
N GLY A 32 23.69 -3.17 28.20
CA GLY A 32 22.56 -2.27 27.98
C GLY A 32 21.36 -2.87 27.25
N ALA A 33 21.37 -4.17 26.93
CA ALA A 33 20.20 -4.81 26.32
C ALA A 33 19.12 -5.04 27.37
N LEU A 34 17.89 -4.60 27.08
CA LEU A 34 16.68 -4.84 27.87
C LEU A 34 15.77 -5.83 27.14
N ALA A 35 15.38 -6.91 27.80
CA ALA A 35 14.41 -7.87 27.29
C ALA A 35 13.21 -7.97 28.22
N ILE A 36 12.01 -7.98 27.64
CA ILE A 36 10.75 -8.21 28.36
C ILE A 36 10.07 -9.42 27.72
N THR A 37 9.86 -10.47 28.51
CA THR A 37 9.21 -11.72 28.07
C THR A 37 7.88 -11.87 28.82
N ALA A 38 6.77 -11.86 28.10
CA ALA A 38 5.43 -11.96 28.67
C ALA A 38 4.65 -13.12 28.01
N PRO A 39 4.81 -14.38 28.47
CA PRO A 39 4.19 -15.56 27.86
C PRO A 39 2.65 -15.52 27.85
N GLY A 40 2.06 -14.85 28.85
CA GLY A 40 0.61 -14.64 28.95
C GLY A 40 0.10 -13.42 28.18
N GLY A 41 0.97 -12.69 27.46
CA GLY A 41 0.66 -11.43 26.78
C GLY A 41 1.03 -10.19 27.58
N MET A 42 1.05 -9.05 26.89
CA MET A 42 1.39 -7.74 27.44
C MET A 42 0.33 -6.72 27.03
N SER A 43 -0.07 -5.85 27.96
CA SER A 43 -0.95 -4.71 27.68
C SER A 43 -0.26 -3.43 28.11
N ILE A 44 -0.27 -2.42 27.24
CA ILE A 44 0.30 -1.09 27.49
C ILE A 44 -0.79 -0.06 27.20
N THR A 45 -1.18 0.70 28.21
CA THR A 45 -2.17 1.78 28.10
C THR A 45 -1.53 3.08 28.56
N ALA A 46 -1.53 4.10 27.70
CA ALA A 46 -1.10 5.45 28.05
C ALA A 46 -2.32 6.38 28.06
N GLY A 47 -2.53 7.12 29.15
CA GLY A 47 -3.57 8.16 29.23
C GLY A 47 -3.21 9.45 28.48
N GLY A 48 -1.97 9.54 27.99
CA GLY A 48 -1.45 10.64 27.18
C GLY A 48 -0.63 10.10 26.01
N ALA A 49 0.40 10.83 25.59
CA ALA A 49 1.27 10.39 24.50
C ALA A 49 2.10 9.16 24.88
N LEU A 50 2.15 8.18 23.99
CA LEU A 50 3.12 7.09 24.02
C LEU A 50 4.06 7.26 22.81
N ALA A 51 5.35 7.48 23.07
CA ALA A 51 6.36 7.62 22.03
C ALA A 51 7.31 6.42 22.07
N ILE A 52 7.58 5.82 20.91
CA ILE A 52 8.58 4.77 20.72
C ILE A 52 9.59 5.30 19.70
N THR A 53 10.85 5.39 20.09
CA THR A 53 11.94 5.84 19.23
C THR A 53 13.05 4.79 19.25
N ALA A 54 13.43 4.29 18.09
CA ALA A 54 14.58 3.40 17.91
C ALA A 54 15.71 4.18 17.24
N GLY A 55 16.92 4.14 17.81
CA GLY A 55 18.10 4.74 17.18
C GLY A 55 18.63 3.95 15.97
N GLY A 56 18.24 2.68 15.86
CA GLY A 56 18.48 1.82 14.69
C GLY A 56 17.15 1.37 14.09
N SER A 57 16.97 0.06 13.90
CA SER A 57 15.74 -0.53 13.40
C SER A 57 14.70 -0.77 14.50
N LEU A 58 13.43 -0.57 14.19
CA LEU A 58 12.30 -1.11 14.94
C LEU A 58 11.64 -2.22 14.11
N SER A 59 11.67 -3.46 14.62
CA SER A 59 10.98 -4.60 14.00
C SER A 59 9.78 -5.01 14.83
N VAL A 60 8.66 -5.29 14.17
CA VAL A 60 7.44 -5.81 14.78
C VAL A 60 7.04 -7.06 14.02
N THR A 61 6.97 -8.19 14.73
CA THR A 61 6.56 -9.47 14.16
C THR A 61 5.44 -10.02 15.02
N ALA A 62 4.32 -10.37 14.39
CA ALA A 62 3.17 -10.97 15.07
C ALA A 62 2.83 -12.30 14.40
N GLY A 63 2.50 -13.31 15.21
CA GLY A 63 2.16 -14.65 14.70
C GLY A 63 0.79 -14.75 14.02
N SER A 64 -0.08 -13.75 14.17
CA SER A 64 -1.43 -13.77 13.59
C SER A 64 -1.81 -12.45 12.94
N ASN A 65 -1.80 -11.34 13.70
CA ASN A 65 -2.23 -10.04 13.19
C ASN A 65 -1.48 -8.88 13.86
N VAL A 66 -1.35 -7.80 13.10
CA VAL A 66 -1.04 -6.46 13.61
C VAL A 66 -2.21 -5.57 13.23
N ALA A 67 -2.88 -4.98 14.22
CA ALA A 67 -3.96 -4.03 14.00
C ALA A 67 -3.51 -2.62 14.40
N VAL A 68 -3.67 -1.65 13.49
CA VAL A 68 -3.36 -0.24 13.73
C VAL A 68 -4.62 0.57 13.45
N THR A 69 -5.16 1.19 14.49
CA THR A 69 -6.34 2.06 14.39
C THR A 69 -5.95 3.45 14.86
N ALA A 70 -6.20 4.47 14.03
CA ALA A 70 -5.94 5.85 14.37
C ALA A 70 -7.18 6.70 14.11
N GLY A 71 -7.53 7.59 15.04
CA GLY A 71 -8.68 8.49 14.91
C GLY A 71 -8.49 9.62 13.89
N SER A 72 -7.24 9.94 13.53
CA SER A 72 -6.96 11.06 12.61
C SER A 72 -6.02 10.68 11.48
N ARG A 73 -4.85 10.09 11.78
CA ARG A 73 -3.85 9.79 10.75
C ARG A 73 -2.92 8.65 11.16
N VAL A 74 -2.57 7.83 10.19
CA VAL A 74 -1.36 7.00 10.19
C VAL A 74 -0.44 7.59 9.11
N ARG A 75 0.83 7.86 9.44
CA ARG A 75 1.84 8.32 8.47
C ARG A 75 2.95 7.29 8.39
N LEU A 76 3.19 6.75 7.20
CA LEU A 76 4.35 5.93 6.89
C LEU A 76 5.28 6.78 6.01
N ALA A 77 6.52 6.96 6.46
CA ALA A 77 7.52 7.72 5.73
C ALA A 77 8.78 6.85 5.60
N GLY A 78 8.99 6.28 4.42
CA GLY A 78 10.22 5.57 4.07
C GLY A 78 11.00 6.37 3.04
N SER A 79 12.33 6.43 3.17
CA SER A 79 13.20 7.08 2.20
C SER A 79 13.56 6.18 1.00
N GLN A 80 13.34 4.88 1.13
CA GLN A 80 13.70 3.89 0.12
C GLN A 80 12.47 3.11 -0.35
N GLU A 81 11.76 2.45 0.57
CA GLU A 81 10.68 1.54 0.20
C GLU A 81 9.62 1.43 1.29
N ILE A 82 8.38 1.23 0.86
CA ILE A 82 7.29 0.66 1.67
C ILE A 82 6.72 -0.49 0.83
N ALA A 83 6.99 -1.72 1.25
CA ALA A 83 6.51 -2.93 0.57
C ALA A 83 5.29 -3.52 1.28
N LEU A 84 4.31 -3.96 0.49
CA LEU A 84 3.13 -4.70 0.97
C LEU A 84 3.09 -6.04 0.25
N ASP A 85 3.64 -7.08 0.90
CA ASP A 85 3.54 -8.45 0.40
C ASP A 85 2.34 -9.13 1.06
N SER A 86 1.24 -9.20 0.32
CA SER A 86 0.01 -9.81 0.81
C SER A 86 -0.77 -10.47 -0.30
N ARG A 87 -1.56 -11.50 0.05
CA ARG A 87 -2.51 -12.11 -0.88
C ARG A 87 -3.62 -11.13 -1.30
N GLN A 88 -4.01 -10.21 -0.41
CA GLN A 88 -5.03 -9.20 -0.65
C GLN A 88 -4.65 -7.89 0.05
N CYS A 89 -4.89 -6.77 -0.64
CA CYS A 89 -4.72 -5.42 -0.12
C CYS A 89 -5.95 -4.59 -0.50
N HIS A 90 -6.68 -4.10 0.50
CA HIS A 90 -7.88 -3.29 0.31
C HIS A 90 -7.61 -1.86 0.73
N LEU A 91 -7.66 -0.93 -0.22
CA LEU A 91 -7.62 0.50 0.04
C LEU A 91 -9.01 1.07 -0.28
N SER A 92 -9.63 1.69 0.72
CA SER A 92 -10.92 2.35 0.57
C SER A 92 -10.84 3.74 1.18
N ALA A 93 -11.36 4.72 0.45
CA ALA A 93 -11.48 6.09 0.91
C ALA A 93 -12.84 6.65 0.49
N THR A 94 -13.55 7.27 1.43
CA THR A 94 -14.89 7.80 1.19
C THR A 94 -14.87 9.11 0.41
N VAL A 95 -13.83 9.92 0.60
CA VAL A 95 -13.73 11.26 0.00
C VAL A 95 -12.76 11.27 -1.18
N ALA A 96 -11.52 10.85 -0.96
CA ALA A 96 -10.48 10.88 -1.98
C ALA A 96 -9.40 9.84 -1.72
N LEU A 97 -8.89 9.25 -2.80
CA LEU A 97 -7.67 8.45 -2.84
C LEU A 97 -6.79 9.03 -3.94
N SER A 98 -5.59 9.47 -3.60
CA SER A 98 -4.63 10.03 -4.55
C SER A 98 -3.32 9.25 -4.53
N LEU A 99 -2.71 9.15 -5.71
CA LEU A 99 -1.37 8.60 -5.89
C LEU A 99 -0.61 9.57 -6.79
N SER A 100 0.55 10.02 -6.31
CA SER A 100 1.40 10.99 -6.99
C SER A 100 2.85 10.52 -6.94
N SER A 101 3.55 10.65 -8.05
CA SER A 101 4.97 10.34 -8.19
C SER A 101 5.55 11.29 -9.23
N ASP A 102 6.72 11.86 -8.95
CA ASP A 102 7.40 12.77 -9.89
C ASP A 102 8.03 12.01 -11.07
N GLN A 103 8.21 10.69 -10.92
CA GLN A 103 8.91 9.85 -11.90
C GLN A 103 7.96 8.90 -12.62
N ALA A 104 7.37 7.96 -11.90
CA ALA A 104 6.55 6.91 -12.50
C ALA A 104 5.58 6.27 -11.49
N VAL A 105 4.46 5.79 -12.03
CA VAL A 105 3.54 4.84 -11.39
C VAL A 105 3.31 3.69 -12.37
N ALA A 106 3.53 2.46 -11.93
CA ALA A 106 3.32 1.26 -12.74
C ALA A 106 2.33 0.31 -12.05
N ILE A 107 1.41 -0.25 -12.83
CA ILE A 107 0.46 -1.27 -12.38
C ILE A 107 0.63 -2.47 -13.30
N ALA A 108 1.06 -3.61 -12.75
CA ALA A 108 1.26 -4.84 -13.48
C ALA A 108 0.36 -5.95 -12.90
N CYS A 109 -0.44 -6.59 -13.76
CA CYS A 109 -1.35 -7.66 -13.37
C CYS A 109 -1.16 -8.85 -14.31
N SER A 110 -1.01 -10.06 -13.76
CA SER A 110 -0.77 -11.27 -14.58
C SER A 110 -2.04 -11.85 -15.20
N LYS A 111 -3.23 -11.38 -14.79
CA LYS A 111 -4.52 -11.89 -15.28
C LYS A 111 -5.44 -10.78 -15.77
N GLU A 112 -5.88 -9.90 -14.88
CA GLU A 112 -6.90 -8.91 -15.19
C GLU A 112 -6.68 -7.62 -14.39
N LEU A 113 -7.06 -6.50 -14.99
CA LEU A 113 -7.24 -5.20 -14.34
C LEU A 113 -8.63 -4.65 -14.72
N THR A 114 -9.44 -4.30 -13.72
CA THR A 114 -10.78 -3.71 -13.92
C THR A 114 -10.81 -2.30 -13.34
N ILE A 115 -11.29 -1.33 -14.12
CA ILE A 115 -11.52 0.05 -13.67
C ILE A 115 -13.00 0.37 -13.87
N GLN A 116 -13.71 0.58 -12.76
CA GLN A 116 -15.12 0.98 -12.77
C GLN A 116 -15.27 2.38 -12.17
N VAL A 117 -15.96 3.26 -12.89
CA VAL A 117 -16.19 4.64 -12.47
C VAL A 117 -17.68 4.95 -12.59
N GLY A 118 -18.26 5.55 -11.54
CA GLY A 118 -19.70 5.84 -11.49
C GLY A 118 -20.13 7.07 -12.31
N LYS A 119 -19.20 7.97 -12.65
CA LYS A 119 -19.46 9.17 -13.46
C LYS A 119 -18.45 9.31 -14.60
N THR A 120 -17.34 10.00 -14.39
CA THR A 120 -16.37 10.34 -15.45
C THR A 120 -15.00 9.71 -15.18
N LEU A 121 -14.47 9.01 -16.17
CA LEU A 121 -13.06 8.62 -16.23
C LEU A 121 -12.32 9.59 -17.16
N SER A 122 -11.37 10.36 -16.61
CA SER A 122 -10.50 11.25 -17.38
C SER A 122 -9.08 10.71 -17.44
N VAL A 123 -8.47 10.77 -18.63
CA VAL A 123 -7.05 10.43 -18.85
C VAL A 123 -6.41 11.61 -19.56
N GLU A 124 -5.45 12.24 -18.89
CA GLU A 124 -4.73 13.40 -19.41
C GLU A 124 -3.23 13.09 -19.42
N ALA A 125 -2.57 13.40 -20.53
CA ALA A 125 -1.13 13.24 -20.67
C ALA A 125 -0.55 14.41 -21.46
N ALA A 126 0.61 14.91 -21.04
CA ALA A 126 1.26 16.05 -21.67
C ALA A 126 1.90 15.72 -23.03
N ASP A 127 2.28 14.46 -23.27
CA ASP A 127 2.96 14.06 -24.50
C ASP A 127 2.15 13.07 -25.34
N ALA A 128 1.77 11.93 -24.76
CA ALA A 128 0.98 10.93 -25.46
C ALA A 128 0.19 10.02 -24.52
N VAL A 129 -0.89 9.44 -25.05
CA VAL A 129 -1.61 8.29 -24.47
C VAL A 129 -1.56 7.16 -25.48
N SER A 130 -1.18 5.95 -25.05
CA SER A 130 -1.19 4.76 -25.89
C SER A 130 -1.92 3.60 -25.23
N VAL A 131 -2.83 2.94 -25.95
CA VAL A 131 -3.53 1.72 -25.53
C VAL A 131 -3.23 0.64 -26.56
N LYS A 132 -2.48 -0.39 -26.14
CA LYS A 132 -1.93 -1.41 -27.03
C LYS A 132 -2.31 -2.82 -26.58
N SER A 133 -2.63 -3.69 -27.54
CA SER A 133 -2.77 -5.13 -27.34
C SER A 133 -2.24 -5.87 -28.56
N GLY A 134 -1.11 -6.58 -28.42
CA GLY A 134 -0.42 -7.18 -29.57
C GLY A 134 -0.10 -6.13 -30.65
N ASP A 135 -0.62 -6.35 -31.86
CA ASP A 135 -0.49 -5.43 -33.01
C ASP A 135 -1.56 -4.32 -33.03
N ALA A 136 -2.62 -4.42 -32.23
CA ALA A 136 -3.66 -3.40 -32.14
C ALA A 136 -3.18 -2.23 -31.26
N ASN A 137 -3.46 -1.00 -31.69
CA ASN A 137 -2.96 0.20 -31.02
C ASN A 137 -3.88 1.42 -31.23
N LEU A 138 -4.14 2.14 -30.14
CA LEU A 138 -4.74 3.48 -30.12
C LEU A 138 -3.72 4.46 -29.55
N VAL A 139 -3.39 5.53 -30.28
CA VAL A 139 -2.43 6.54 -29.84
C VAL A 139 -3.03 7.94 -30.01
N LEU A 140 -2.90 8.74 -28.95
CA LEU A 140 -3.19 10.17 -28.93
C LEU A 140 -1.88 10.90 -28.65
N LYS A 141 -1.56 11.93 -29.44
CA LYS A 141 -0.34 12.73 -29.28
C LYS A 141 -0.66 14.19 -28.94
N LYS A 142 0.29 14.89 -28.34
CA LYS A 142 0.19 16.33 -28.04
C LYS A 142 -0.03 17.24 -29.25
N ASP A 143 0.34 16.80 -30.45
CA ASP A 143 0.10 17.53 -31.71
C ASP A 143 -1.34 17.38 -32.25
N GLY A 144 -2.21 16.67 -31.51
CA GLY A 144 -3.58 16.38 -31.90
C GLY A 144 -3.74 15.17 -32.82
N THR A 145 -2.65 14.52 -33.23
CA THR A 145 -2.72 13.29 -34.02
C THR A 145 -3.36 12.16 -33.22
N VAL A 146 -4.43 11.58 -33.76
CA VAL A 146 -5.08 10.38 -33.24
C VAL A 146 -4.89 9.26 -34.25
N THR A 147 -4.43 8.09 -33.80
CA THR A 147 -4.21 6.91 -34.64
C THR A 147 -4.91 5.71 -34.03
N LEU A 148 -5.78 5.06 -34.80
CA LEU A 148 -6.40 3.77 -34.48
C LEU A 148 -5.94 2.73 -35.51
N LYS A 149 -5.29 1.66 -35.05
CA LYS A 149 -4.75 0.59 -35.89
C LYS A 149 -5.13 -0.78 -35.34
N GLY A 150 -5.45 -1.70 -36.26
CA GLY A 150 -5.72 -3.11 -35.99
C GLY A 150 -5.78 -3.90 -37.31
N ARG A 151 -5.77 -5.23 -37.22
CA ARG A 151 -5.99 -6.11 -38.39
C ARG A 151 -7.38 -5.88 -38.96
N ASP A 152 -8.38 -5.97 -38.08
CA ASP A 152 -9.78 -5.70 -38.36
C ASP A 152 -10.24 -4.61 -37.39
N VAL A 153 -10.86 -3.56 -37.93
CA VAL A 153 -11.42 -2.44 -37.14
C VAL A 153 -12.86 -2.22 -37.58
N THR A 154 -13.80 -2.56 -36.69
CA THR A 154 -15.23 -2.35 -36.90
C THR A 154 -15.67 -1.07 -36.20
N LEU A 155 -16.35 -0.18 -36.94
CA LEU A 155 -16.99 1.01 -36.40
C LEU A 155 -18.51 0.84 -36.59
N ASP A 156 -19.22 0.55 -35.50
CA ASP A 156 -20.66 0.36 -35.49
C ASP A 156 -21.34 1.52 -34.75
N ALA A 157 -22.34 2.13 -35.38
CA ALA A 157 -23.07 3.26 -34.84
C ALA A 157 -24.57 3.10 -35.12
N ALA A 158 -25.37 2.88 -34.07
CA ALA A 158 -26.82 2.72 -34.18
C ALA A 158 -27.54 3.99 -34.70
N GLY A 159 -26.94 5.16 -34.47
CA GLY A 159 -27.45 6.44 -34.96
C GLY A 159 -26.80 6.84 -36.27
N ARG A 160 -25.93 7.86 -36.22
CA ARG A 160 -25.22 8.40 -37.40
C ARG A 160 -23.73 8.41 -37.14
N LEU A 161 -22.94 7.91 -38.10
CA LEU A 161 -21.51 8.16 -38.19
C LEU A 161 -21.26 9.36 -39.12
N THR A 162 -20.32 10.25 -38.78
CA THR A 162 -19.98 11.42 -39.60
C THR A 162 -18.48 11.62 -39.62
N ALA A 163 -17.89 11.63 -40.82
CA ALA A 163 -16.50 11.96 -41.05
C ALA A 163 -16.42 13.21 -41.94
N LYS A 164 -15.70 14.24 -41.49
CA LYS A 164 -15.50 15.49 -42.22
C LYS A 164 -14.01 15.83 -42.22
N SER A 165 -13.53 16.37 -43.34
CA SER A 165 -12.18 16.92 -43.47
C SER A 165 -12.28 18.27 -44.16
N SER A 166 -11.49 19.25 -43.71
CA SER A 166 -11.31 20.54 -44.42
C SER A 166 -10.32 20.43 -45.58
N ARG A 167 -9.62 19.30 -45.69
CA ARG A 167 -8.73 18.93 -46.80
C ARG A 167 -9.25 17.60 -47.36
N ASP A 168 -8.38 16.61 -47.47
CA ASP A 168 -8.74 15.33 -48.06
C ASP A 168 -9.31 14.38 -47.01
N LEU A 169 -10.29 13.58 -47.45
CA LEU A 169 -10.66 12.33 -46.82
C LEU A 169 -10.18 11.20 -47.73
N VAL A 170 -9.19 10.43 -47.28
CA VAL A 170 -8.63 9.31 -48.06
C VAL A 170 -9.24 8.00 -47.56
N LEU A 171 -10.10 7.39 -48.38
CA LEU A 171 -10.67 6.07 -48.12
C LEU A 171 -10.18 5.08 -49.18
N LYS A 172 -9.48 4.03 -48.75
CA LYS A 172 -8.93 2.99 -49.63
C LYS A 172 -9.36 1.62 -49.13
N GLY A 173 -9.84 0.79 -50.05
CA GLY A 173 -10.18 -0.60 -49.82
C GLY A 173 -10.33 -1.31 -51.16
N SER A 174 -10.18 -2.63 -51.18
CA SER A 174 -10.46 -3.43 -52.38
C SER A 174 -11.92 -3.34 -52.82
N LYS A 175 -12.83 -3.01 -51.89
CA LYS A 175 -14.25 -2.71 -52.13
C LYS A 175 -14.75 -1.69 -51.11
N ILE A 176 -15.46 -0.66 -51.58
CA ILE A 176 -16.16 0.32 -50.74
C ILE A 176 -17.64 0.26 -51.13
N SER A 177 -18.51 -0.14 -50.21
CA SER A 177 -19.96 -0.20 -50.43
C SER A 177 -20.60 1.06 -49.85
N GLN A 178 -21.42 1.75 -50.64
CA GLN A 178 -22.14 2.96 -50.26
C GLN A 178 -23.57 2.80 -50.79
N ASN A 179 -24.57 2.85 -49.92
CA ASN A 179 -26.00 2.78 -50.28
C ASN A 179 -26.73 3.92 -49.56
#